data_AF-A0A963E514-F1
#
_entry.id   AF-A0A963E514-F1
#
_cell.length_a   1.000
_cell.length_b   1.000
_cell.length_c   1.000
_cell.angle_alpha   90.00
_cell.angle_beta   90.00
_cell.angle_gamma   90.00
#
_symmetry.space_group_name_H-M   'P 1'
#
loop_
_entity.id
_entity.type
_entity.pdbx_description
1 polymer ?
#
loop_
_entity_poly.entity_id
_entity_poly.type
_entity_poly.pdbx_seq_one_letter_code
_entity_poly.pdbx_strand_id
1 'polypeptide(L)'
;MVLDNEQKVRYLMNVIGLARADNLLSPRESDAIELIQGSIGARKTELNKAYKMLESQEFSPEVVGAWSDQVKNLEHIIYVALIDGSIDANEKSYILNFARQVRISQEQLNVVISDVKSAIISNTQEIKCPSCGANITATAKFCPECGSNIVVAEASQSVAVSYEIPTNGVAIEFAESSAANFGMAVKAMKSAPINGECTRAKKQWYLACWPKQNIADAFELIDNLKGMRNRKVYLDGEERQWNDVFDFVYCANARKAAYRPNEYCFGIDEKRLNIWGCRKAGMDWNEWSNWFGYGEYSKTGMLGRTVTFSFDKSRIRHELETNLYSCRLCPHLRFDLIEAVLEELPEQVAPSQNGDWRYKRDYSETPGAISVKETTRSGGMSFTDEYYSSGVSPASVYVGLAILKRAFQRCQVPKEVSTTVLEYKE
;
A
#
# COMPACT_ATOMS: atom_id res chain seq x y z
N MET A 1 0.97 -27.59 -2.48
CA MET A 1 1.06 -28.93 -1.86
C MET A 1 1.01 -29.98 -2.96
N VAL A 2 1.91 -30.98 -2.92
CA VAL A 2 1.98 -32.05 -3.94
C VAL A 2 1.71 -33.39 -3.24
N LEU A 3 0.43 -33.66 -2.97
CA LEU A 3 -0.01 -34.94 -2.43
C LEU A 3 -0.53 -35.84 -3.55
N ASP A 4 -0.25 -37.13 -3.47
CA ASP A 4 -0.92 -38.13 -4.29
C ASP A 4 -2.39 -38.32 -3.85
N ASN A 5 -3.17 -39.08 -4.62
CA ASN A 5 -4.59 -39.25 -4.33
C ASN A 5 -4.87 -40.02 -3.03
N GLU A 6 -3.99 -40.93 -2.62
CA GLU A 6 -4.15 -41.66 -1.36
C GLU A 6 -3.83 -40.76 -0.18
N GLN A 7 -2.77 -39.97 -0.28
CA GLN A 7 -2.41 -38.94 0.68
C GLN A 7 -3.50 -37.89 0.83
N LYS A 8 -4.12 -37.43 -0.27
CA LYS A 8 -5.27 -36.51 -0.21
C LYS A 8 -6.45 -37.10 0.56
N VAL A 9 -6.73 -38.39 0.38
CA VAL A 9 -7.79 -39.08 1.14
C VAL A 9 -7.45 -39.08 2.62
N ARG A 10 -6.22 -39.44 3.01
CA ARG A 10 -5.79 -39.44 4.42
C ARG A 10 -5.79 -38.03 5.03
N TYR A 11 -5.37 -37.02 4.27
CA TYR A 11 -5.41 -35.61 4.68
C TYR A 11 -6.85 -35.19 5.01
N LEU A 12 -7.80 -35.51 4.13
CA LEU A 12 -9.22 -35.23 4.36
C LEU A 12 -9.78 -36.03 5.53
N MET A 13 -9.34 -37.28 5.71
CA MET A 13 -9.74 -38.08 6.88
C MET A 13 -9.32 -37.41 8.19
N ASN A 14 -8.11 -36.82 8.27
CA ASN A 14 -7.68 -36.09 9.47
C ASN A 14 -8.56 -34.86 9.77
N VAL A 15 -9.03 -34.17 8.74
CA VAL A 15 -9.91 -32.99 8.88
C VAL A 15 -11.32 -33.42 9.28
N ILE A 16 -11.91 -34.38 8.56
CA ILE A 16 -13.27 -34.87 8.79
C ILE A 16 -13.36 -35.64 10.12
N GLY A 17 -12.29 -36.34 10.50
CA GLY A 17 -12.21 -37.09 11.74
C GLY A 17 -12.32 -36.22 12.99
N LEU A 18 -11.89 -34.96 12.91
CA LEU A 18 -12.12 -33.96 13.97
C LEU A 18 -13.63 -33.67 14.09
N ALA A 19 -14.28 -33.27 13.00
CA ALA A 19 -15.70 -32.89 12.98
C ALA A 19 -16.67 -34.07 13.21
N ARG A 20 -16.15 -35.30 13.31
CA ARG A 20 -16.90 -36.49 13.71
C ARG A 20 -16.66 -36.91 15.16
N ALA A 21 -15.77 -36.24 15.90
CA ALA A 21 -15.47 -36.59 17.28
C ALA A 21 -16.69 -36.45 18.21
N ASP A 22 -17.68 -35.65 17.83
CA ASP A 22 -18.96 -35.42 18.52
C ASP A 22 -20.19 -35.99 17.77
N ASN A 23 -19.98 -36.64 16.62
CA ASN A 23 -20.99 -37.18 15.69
C ASN A 23 -21.93 -36.15 15.04
N LEU A 24 -21.63 -34.84 15.04
CA LEU A 24 -22.51 -33.82 14.47
C LEU A 24 -21.73 -32.80 13.64
N LEU A 25 -21.74 -32.98 12.32
CA LEU A 25 -21.20 -31.98 11.38
C LEU A 25 -22.16 -30.80 11.24
N SER A 26 -21.70 -29.61 11.59
CA SER A 26 -22.43 -28.38 11.33
C SER A 26 -22.38 -28.02 9.83
N PRO A 27 -23.33 -27.20 9.32
CA PRO A 27 -23.27 -26.69 7.96
C PRO A 27 -21.97 -25.91 7.68
N ARG A 28 -21.45 -25.17 8.67
CA ARG A 28 -20.23 -24.36 8.52
C ARG A 28 -18.97 -25.21 8.46
N GLU A 29 -18.92 -26.28 9.23
CA GLU A 29 -17.84 -27.26 9.15
C GLU A 29 -17.86 -28.01 7.82
N SER A 30 -19.06 -28.35 7.33
CA SER A 30 -19.23 -28.98 6.02
C SER A 30 -18.72 -28.08 4.89
N ASP A 31 -19.08 -26.80 4.91
CA ASP A 31 -18.58 -25.80 3.95
C ASP A 31 -17.06 -25.63 4.06
N ALA A 32 -16.52 -25.62 5.28
CA ALA A 32 -15.08 -25.54 5.52
C ALA A 32 -14.33 -26.76 4.94
N ILE A 33 -14.88 -27.96 5.07
CA ILE A 33 -14.32 -29.19 4.51
C ILE A 33 -14.31 -29.14 2.98
N GLU A 34 -15.37 -28.64 2.34
CA GLU A 34 -15.41 -28.47 0.88
C GLU A 34 -14.38 -27.45 0.38
N LEU A 35 -14.19 -26.34 1.11
CA LEU A 35 -13.16 -25.35 0.82
C LEU A 35 -11.76 -25.98 0.94
N ILE A 36 -11.52 -26.76 1.99
CA ILE A 36 -10.27 -27.48 2.19
C ILE A 36 -10.03 -28.49 1.06
N GLN A 37 -11.06 -29.26 0.66
CA GLN A 37 -10.99 -30.19 -0.47
C GLN A 37 -10.49 -29.50 -1.74
N GLY A 38 -11.03 -28.31 -2.05
CA GLY A 38 -10.57 -27.48 -3.16
C GLY A 38 -9.10 -27.07 -3.02
N SER A 39 -8.72 -26.54 -1.86
CA SER A 39 -7.36 -26.03 -1.59
C SER A 39 -6.25 -27.07 -1.74
N ILE A 40 -6.56 -28.34 -1.46
CA ILE A 40 -5.60 -29.45 -1.59
C ILE A 40 -5.65 -30.11 -2.98
N GLY A 41 -6.51 -29.62 -3.88
CA GLY A 41 -6.72 -30.17 -5.22
C GLY A 41 -7.26 -31.60 -5.20
N ALA A 42 -8.07 -31.96 -4.19
CA ALA A 42 -8.77 -33.24 -4.13
C ALA A 42 -10.07 -33.15 -4.93
N ARG A 43 -10.46 -34.23 -5.63
CA ARG A 43 -11.75 -34.28 -6.31
C ARG A 43 -12.80 -34.84 -5.33
N LYS A 44 -14.07 -34.75 -5.73
CA LYS A 44 -15.19 -35.28 -4.95
C LYS A 44 -15.07 -36.80 -4.69
N THR A 45 -14.35 -37.52 -5.54
CA THR A 45 -14.05 -38.95 -5.38
C THR A 45 -13.20 -39.24 -4.15
N GLU A 46 -12.16 -38.43 -3.90
CA GLU A 46 -11.29 -38.56 -2.72
C GLU A 46 -12.05 -38.19 -1.45
N LEU A 47 -12.87 -37.13 -1.50
CA LEU A 47 -13.71 -36.71 -0.37
C LEU A 47 -14.71 -37.80 0.04
N ASN A 48 -15.44 -38.35 -0.92
CA ASN A 48 -16.39 -39.45 -0.67
C ASN A 48 -15.69 -40.70 -0.12
N LYS A 49 -14.47 -40.99 -0.59
CA LYS A 49 -13.66 -42.10 -0.08
C LYS A 49 -13.25 -41.86 1.37
N ALA A 50 -12.85 -40.64 1.73
CA ALA A 50 -12.52 -40.28 3.10
C ALA A 50 -13.71 -40.47 4.05
N TYR A 51 -14.90 -39.96 3.69
CA TYR A 51 -16.13 -40.18 4.46
C TYR A 51 -16.44 -41.66 4.67
N LYS A 52 -16.39 -42.46 3.58
CA LYS A 52 -16.66 -43.90 3.63
C LYS A 52 -15.69 -44.67 4.54
N MET A 53 -14.40 -44.31 4.51
CA MET A 53 -13.39 -44.97 5.35
C MET A 53 -13.61 -44.67 6.84
N LEU A 54 -14.07 -43.47 7.17
CA LEU A 54 -14.40 -43.06 8.53
C LEU A 54 -15.70 -43.69 9.07
N GLU A 55 -16.56 -44.25 8.23
CA GLU A 55 -17.78 -44.97 8.67
C GLU A 55 -17.48 -46.39 9.16
N SER A 56 -16.35 -46.96 8.74
CA SER A 56 -16.05 -48.38 8.90
C SER A 56 -15.09 -48.73 10.05
N GLN A 57 -14.50 -47.73 10.73
CA GLN A 57 -13.43 -47.97 11.70
C GLN A 57 -13.29 -46.83 12.72
N GLU A 58 -12.83 -47.16 13.93
CA GLU A 58 -12.29 -46.20 14.89
C GLU A 58 -11.05 -45.51 14.27
N PHE A 59 -11.09 -44.19 14.14
CA PHE A 59 -10.10 -43.42 13.39
C PHE A 59 -9.21 -42.59 14.31
N SER A 60 -7.90 -42.70 14.12
CA SER A 60 -6.90 -41.79 14.70
C SER A 60 -6.26 -41.01 13.56
N PRO A 61 -6.03 -39.70 13.73
CA PRO A 61 -5.36 -38.92 12.71
C PRO A 61 -3.90 -39.35 12.56
N GLU A 62 -3.37 -39.24 11.33
CA GLU A 62 -2.00 -39.63 10.96
C GLU A 62 -1.33 -38.53 10.14
N VAL A 63 -0.02 -38.33 10.32
CA VAL A 63 0.74 -37.35 9.52
C VAL A 63 0.81 -37.74 8.04
N VAL A 64 0.58 -36.79 7.14
CA VAL A 64 0.56 -37.00 5.69
C VAL A 64 1.54 -36.06 5.00
N GLY A 65 2.32 -36.58 4.05
CA GLY A 65 3.18 -35.78 3.19
C GLY A 65 4.42 -35.22 3.89
N ALA A 66 5.01 -34.18 3.30
CA ALA A 66 6.15 -33.48 3.85
C ALA A 66 5.74 -32.70 5.11
N TRP A 67 6.72 -32.28 5.93
CA TRP A 67 6.42 -31.55 7.17
C TRP A 67 5.58 -30.28 6.94
N SER A 68 5.77 -29.57 5.82
CA SER A 68 4.91 -28.44 5.44
C SER A 68 3.45 -28.82 5.21
N ASP A 69 3.21 -30.00 4.64
CA ASP A 69 1.86 -30.53 4.39
C ASP A 69 1.21 -30.95 5.72
N GLN A 70 1.99 -31.48 6.65
CA GLN A 70 1.54 -31.86 8.00
C GLN A 70 1.14 -30.63 8.83
N VAL A 71 1.97 -29.56 8.81
CA VAL A 71 1.64 -28.27 9.43
C VAL A 71 0.38 -27.68 8.81
N LYS A 72 0.26 -27.73 7.48
CA LYS A 72 -0.93 -27.24 6.79
C LYS A 72 -2.18 -28.06 7.13
N ASN A 73 -2.02 -29.37 7.32
CA ASN A 73 -3.11 -30.24 7.76
C ASN A 73 -3.58 -29.86 9.16
N LEU A 74 -2.64 -29.56 10.07
CA LEU A 74 -2.96 -29.08 11.41
C LEU A 74 -3.69 -27.73 11.38
N GLU A 75 -3.24 -26.77 10.55
CA GLU A 75 -3.96 -25.51 10.33
C GLU A 75 -5.40 -25.74 9.89
N HIS A 76 -5.62 -26.64 8.93
CA HIS A 76 -6.96 -26.96 8.41
C HIS A 76 -7.85 -27.65 9.45
N ILE A 77 -7.29 -28.53 10.29
CA ILE A 77 -8.00 -29.13 11.42
C ILE A 77 -8.44 -28.02 12.39
N ILE A 78 -7.52 -27.13 12.77
CA ILE A 78 -7.82 -26.02 13.69
C ILE A 78 -8.84 -25.05 13.08
N TYR A 79 -8.79 -24.81 11.76
CA TYR A 79 -9.74 -23.97 11.06
C TYR A 79 -11.17 -24.51 11.14
N VAL A 80 -11.36 -25.82 10.93
CA VAL A 80 -12.67 -26.46 11.08
C VAL A 80 -13.14 -26.37 12.53
N ALA A 81 -12.28 -26.69 13.50
CA ALA A 81 -12.62 -26.61 14.93
C ALA A 81 -13.07 -25.20 15.40
N LEU A 82 -12.52 -24.15 14.78
CA LEU A 82 -12.78 -22.77 15.19
C LEU A 82 -13.90 -22.10 14.41
N ILE A 83 -14.40 -22.69 13.33
CA ILE A 83 -15.36 -22.02 12.44
C ILE A 83 -16.70 -21.74 13.14
N ASP A 84 -17.06 -22.57 14.11
CA ASP A 84 -18.26 -22.41 14.93
C ASP A 84 -18.01 -21.64 16.24
N GLY A 85 -16.79 -21.12 16.43
CA GLY A 85 -16.46 -20.15 17.46
C GLY A 85 -16.05 -20.72 18.82
N SER A 86 -16.09 -22.03 19.02
CA SER A 86 -15.61 -22.68 20.24
C SER A 86 -15.08 -24.09 19.96
N ILE A 87 -13.91 -24.41 20.52
CA ILE A 87 -13.32 -25.76 20.48
C ILE A 87 -13.74 -26.52 21.75
N ASP A 88 -14.34 -27.70 21.60
CA ASP A 88 -14.73 -28.55 22.71
C ASP A 88 -13.55 -29.39 23.28
N ALA A 89 -13.82 -30.20 24.31
CA ALA A 89 -12.80 -31.02 24.96
C ALA A 89 -12.26 -32.16 24.07
N ASN A 90 -13.10 -32.74 23.22
CA ASN A 90 -12.75 -33.83 22.31
C ASN A 90 -11.90 -33.30 21.14
N GLU A 91 -12.33 -32.20 20.53
CA GLU A 91 -11.59 -31.50 19.48
C GLU A 91 -10.24 -31.00 19.98
N LYS A 92 -10.19 -30.44 21.19
CA LYS A 92 -8.93 -30.05 21.83
C LYS A 92 -7.99 -31.23 22.00
N SER A 93 -8.50 -32.38 22.47
CA SER A 93 -7.71 -33.61 22.61
C SER A 93 -7.18 -34.09 21.25
N TYR A 94 -8.02 -34.02 20.22
CA TYR A 94 -7.70 -34.38 18.85
C TYR A 94 -6.58 -33.51 18.27
N ILE A 95 -6.71 -32.18 18.37
CA ILE A 95 -5.71 -31.20 17.93
C ILE A 95 -4.38 -31.42 18.64
N LEU A 96 -4.40 -31.63 19.96
CA LEU A 96 -3.19 -31.88 20.76
C LEU A 96 -2.53 -33.23 20.44
N ASN A 97 -3.30 -34.25 20.08
CA ASN A 97 -2.75 -35.51 19.58
C ASN A 97 -2.06 -35.29 18.24
N PHE A 98 -2.74 -34.65 17.28
CA PHE A 98 -2.17 -34.43 15.97
C PHE A 98 -0.93 -33.53 16.01
N ALA A 99 -0.95 -32.42 16.76
CA ALA A 99 0.19 -31.53 16.93
C ALA A 99 1.44 -32.25 17.48
N ARG A 100 1.25 -33.21 18.40
CA ARG A 100 2.35 -34.07 18.91
C ARG A 100 2.93 -34.95 17.80
N GLN A 101 2.11 -35.50 16.92
CA GLN A 101 2.58 -36.31 15.78
C GLN A 101 3.38 -35.47 14.77
N VAL A 102 2.94 -34.23 14.50
CA VAL A 102 3.65 -33.26 13.64
C VAL A 102 4.94 -32.73 14.30
N ARG A 103 5.13 -33.00 15.60
CA ARG A 103 6.26 -32.54 16.43
C ARG A 103 6.32 -31.02 16.61
N ILE A 104 5.15 -30.41 16.82
CA ILE A 104 5.01 -28.97 17.10
C ILE A 104 4.95 -28.75 18.62
N SER A 105 5.71 -27.77 19.12
CA SER A 105 5.69 -27.35 20.53
C SER A 105 4.39 -26.61 20.88
N GLN A 106 4.08 -26.47 22.18
CA GLN A 106 2.88 -25.73 22.60
C GLN A 106 2.94 -24.26 22.18
N GLU A 107 4.12 -23.65 22.19
CA GLU A 107 4.34 -22.27 21.75
C GLU A 107 4.05 -22.10 20.26
N GLN A 108 4.57 -23.01 19.43
CA GLN A 108 4.29 -23.01 17.99
C GLN A 108 2.82 -23.30 17.69
N LEU A 109 2.19 -24.21 18.43
CA LEU A 109 0.76 -24.48 18.31
C LEU A 109 -0.08 -23.24 18.62
N ASN A 110 0.29 -22.47 19.65
CA ASN A 110 -0.40 -21.22 19.98
C ASN A 110 -0.29 -20.18 18.86
N VAL A 111 0.86 -20.10 18.17
CA VAL A 111 1.04 -19.24 16.99
C VAL A 111 0.12 -19.68 15.85
N VAL A 112 0.10 -20.97 15.52
CA VAL A 112 -0.80 -21.52 14.48
C VAL A 112 -2.27 -21.21 14.79
N ILE A 113 -2.69 -21.39 16.04
CA ILE A 113 -4.07 -21.06 16.46
C ILE A 113 -4.35 -19.56 16.30
N SER A 114 -3.40 -18.69 16.66
CA SER A 114 -3.54 -17.24 16.51
C SER A 114 -3.69 -16.82 15.04
N ASP A 115 -2.90 -17.40 14.15
CA ASP A 115 -2.94 -17.11 12.72
C ASP A 115 -4.27 -17.57 12.11
N VAL A 116 -4.74 -18.77 12.48
CA VAL A 116 -6.03 -19.31 12.02
C VAL A 116 -7.20 -18.45 12.53
N LYS A 117 -7.19 -18.03 13.80
CA LYS A 117 -8.21 -17.11 14.33
C LYS A 117 -8.24 -15.80 13.56
N SER A 118 -7.07 -15.24 13.27
CA SER A 118 -6.96 -13.99 12.51
C SER A 118 -7.52 -14.16 11.09
N ALA A 119 -7.24 -15.29 10.44
CA ALA A 119 -7.77 -15.63 9.12
C ALA A 119 -9.31 -15.80 9.13
N ILE A 120 -9.87 -16.45 10.15
CA ILE A 120 -11.33 -16.59 10.32
C ILE A 120 -11.96 -15.21 10.50
N ILE A 121 -11.42 -14.36 11.38
CA ILE A 121 -11.93 -13.00 11.60
C ILE A 121 -11.93 -12.20 10.29
N SER A 122 -10.86 -12.26 9.50
CA SER A 122 -10.82 -11.61 8.19
C SER A 122 -11.82 -12.19 7.19
N ASN A 123 -12.11 -13.50 7.23
CA ASN A 123 -13.07 -14.16 6.34
C ASN A 123 -14.53 -13.94 6.75
N THR A 124 -14.80 -13.68 8.03
CA THR A 124 -16.14 -13.38 8.58
C THR A 124 -16.51 -11.89 8.54
N GLN A 125 -15.64 -11.01 8.06
CA GLN A 125 -16.01 -9.61 7.86
C GLN A 125 -17.10 -9.49 6.78
N GLU A 126 -18.23 -8.90 7.17
CA GLU A 126 -19.27 -8.48 6.24
C GLU A 126 -18.76 -7.29 5.44
N ILE A 127 -18.68 -7.47 4.12
CA ILE A 127 -18.44 -6.38 3.18
C ILE A 127 -19.77 -5.99 2.55
N LYS A 128 -19.85 -4.75 2.07
CA LYS A 128 -20.99 -4.30 1.27
C LYS A 128 -20.82 -4.79 -0.17
N CYS A 129 -21.84 -5.44 -0.72
CA CYS A 129 -21.89 -5.79 -2.13
C CYS A 129 -21.73 -4.52 -2.96
N PRO A 130 -20.74 -4.46 -3.87
CA PRO A 130 -20.47 -3.25 -4.64
C PRO A 130 -21.56 -2.92 -5.66
N SER A 131 -22.39 -3.89 -6.08
CA SER A 131 -23.49 -3.64 -7.03
C SER A 131 -24.77 -3.14 -6.37
N CYS A 132 -25.15 -3.68 -5.21
CA CYS A 132 -26.46 -3.39 -4.60
C CYS A 132 -26.41 -2.89 -3.15
N GLY A 133 -25.24 -2.88 -2.50
CA GLY A 133 -25.09 -2.44 -1.11
C GLY A 133 -25.58 -3.42 -0.04
N ALA A 134 -25.98 -4.64 -0.42
CA ALA A 134 -26.33 -5.70 0.53
C ALA A 134 -25.10 -6.14 1.35
N ASN A 135 -25.29 -6.55 2.60
CA ASN A 135 -24.20 -7.15 3.36
C ASN A 135 -23.92 -8.56 2.81
N ILE A 136 -22.67 -8.82 2.46
CA ILE A 136 -22.20 -10.11 1.98
C ILE A 136 -20.93 -10.49 2.74
N THR A 137 -20.65 -11.79 2.84
CA THR A 137 -19.38 -12.24 3.43
C THR A 137 -18.21 -11.86 2.52
N ALA A 138 -17.04 -11.55 3.09
CA ALA A 138 -15.84 -11.21 2.33
C ALA A 138 -15.43 -12.29 1.31
N THR A 139 -15.90 -13.53 1.49
CA THR A 139 -15.65 -14.69 0.63
C THR A 139 -16.83 -15.05 -0.29
N ALA A 140 -17.93 -14.29 -0.25
CA ALA A 140 -19.12 -14.58 -1.05
C ALA A 140 -18.76 -14.69 -2.54
N LYS A 141 -19.33 -15.67 -3.26
CA LYS A 141 -19.12 -15.82 -4.71
C LYS A 141 -20.07 -15.04 -5.58
N PHE A 142 -21.29 -14.90 -5.09
CA PHE A 142 -22.32 -14.12 -5.73
C PHE A 142 -23.10 -13.41 -4.62
N CYS A 143 -23.56 -12.21 -4.89
CA CYS A 143 -24.44 -11.51 -3.97
C CYS A 143 -25.82 -12.20 -3.99
N PRO A 144 -26.33 -12.69 -2.85
CA PRO A 144 -27.61 -13.39 -2.79
C PRO A 144 -28.81 -12.48 -3.11
N GLU A 145 -28.65 -11.16 -2.97
CA GLU A 145 -29.70 -10.18 -3.22
C GLU A 145 -29.78 -9.73 -4.68
N CYS A 146 -28.64 -9.59 -5.37
CA CYS A 146 -28.62 -9.04 -6.75
C CYS A 146 -27.97 -9.96 -7.79
N GLY A 147 -27.45 -11.12 -7.38
CA GLY A 147 -26.80 -12.08 -8.27
C GLY A 147 -25.43 -11.66 -8.83
N SER A 148 -24.90 -10.49 -8.44
CA SER A 148 -23.59 -10.02 -8.91
C SER A 148 -22.46 -10.91 -8.41
N ASN A 149 -21.51 -11.26 -9.27
CA ASN A 149 -20.35 -12.11 -8.94
C ASN A 149 -19.34 -11.33 -8.06
N ILE A 150 -18.78 -12.00 -7.06
CA ILE A 150 -17.95 -11.42 -5.99
C ILE A 150 -16.58 -12.12 -5.87
N VAL A 151 -16.28 -13.26 -6.54
CA VAL A 151 -14.95 -13.93 -6.38
C VAL A 151 -13.91 -13.61 -7.45
N VAL A 152 -12.72 -13.36 -6.89
CA VAL A 152 -11.38 -13.77 -7.32
C VAL A 152 -11.35 -15.03 -8.20
N ALA A 153 -10.69 -14.92 -9.35
CA ALA A 153 -10.49 -15.99 -10.31
C ALA A 153 -9.54 -17.07 -9.77
N GLU A 154 -10.07 -18.27 -9.50
CA GLU A 154 -9.27 -19.50 -9.55
C GLU A 154 -9.24 -20.01 -10.99
N ALA A 155 -8.02 -20.27 -11.46
CA ALA A 155 -7.71 -20.74 -12.80
C ALA A 155 -8.39 -22.08 -13.12
N SER A 156 -9.30 -22.06 -14.09
CA SER A 156 -9.73 -23.25 -14.82
C SER A 156 -9.41 -23.06 -16.30
N GLN A 157 -8.72 -24.05 -16.87
CA GLN A 157 -8.31 -24.12 -18.26
C GLN A 157 -9.54 -24.14 -19.19
N SER A 158 -9.96 -22.95 -19.60
CA SER A 158 -10.67 -22.70 -20.83
C SER A 158 -10.25 -21.31 -21.30
N VAL A 159 -9.96 -21.16 -22.59
CA VAL A 159 -9.47 -19.89 -23.14
C VAL A 159 -10.59 -18.87 -23.05
N ALA A 160 -10.56 -18.05 -22.00
CA ALA A 160 -11.49 -16.94 -21.84
C ALA A 160 -11.28 -15.95 -23.00
N VAL A 161 -12.38 -15.53 -23.64
CA VAL A 161 -12.37 -14.52 -24.72
C VAL A 161 -12.09 -13.12 -24.14
N SER A 162 -12.33 -12.94 -22.85
CA SER A 162 -12.03 -11.72 -22.10
C SER A 162 -11.93 -12.02 -20.60
N TYR A 163 -11.17 -11.21 -19.88
CA TYR A 163 -11.28 -11.05 -18.43
C TYR A 163 -12.02 -9.74 -18.11
N GLU A 164 -12.63 -9.67 -16.93
CA GLU A 164 -13.22 -8.43 -16.41
C GLU A 164 -12.13 -7.61 -15.71
N ILE A 165 -12.11 -6.30 -15.95
CA ILE A 165 -11.21 -5.39 -15.24
C ILE A 165 -11.80 -5.11 -13.86
N PRO A 166 -11.08 -5.41 -12.76
CA PRO A 166 -11.57 -5.11 -11.42
C PRO A 166 -11.86 -3.62 -11.24
N THR A 167 -13.00 -3.32 -10.60
CA THR A 167 -13.44 -1.94 -10.30
C THR A 167 -12.80 -1.35 -9.05
N ASN A 168 -11.91 -2.09 -8.38
CA ASN A 168 -11.16 -1.65 -7.21
C ASN A 168 -9.70 -2.07 -7.35
N GLY A 169 -8.78 -1.17 -6.99
CA GLY A 169 -7.34 -1.46 -7.02
C GLY A 169 -6.64 -0.90 -8.25
N VAL A 170 -5.45 -1.43 -8.52
CA VAL A 170 -4.66 -1.12 -9.72
C VAL A 170 -4.56 -2.36 -10.56
N ALA A 171 -5.09 -2.29 -11.79
CA ALA A 171 -4.99 -3.38 -12.75
C ALA A 171 -4.06 -2.98 -13.91
N ILE A 172 -3.20 -3.90 -14.31
CA ILE A 172 -2.28 -3.77 -15.44
C ILE A 172 -2.64 -4.85 -16.44
N GLU A 173 -2.93 -4.46 -17.67
CA GLU A 173 -3.00 -5.40 -18.78
C GLU A 173 -1.85 -5.17 -19.77
N PHE A 174 -1.37 -6.25 -20.38
CA PHE A 174 -0.38 -6.18 -21.42
C PHE A 174 -0.54 -7.34 -22.39
N ALA A 175 -0.19 -7.10 -23.65
CA ALA A 175 -0.21 -8.12 -24.68
C ALA A 175 1.12 -8.88 -24.75
N GLU A 176 1.08 -10.05 -25.35
CA GLU A 176 2.24 -10.80 -25.79
C GLU A 176 3.26 -9.91 -26.54
N SER A 177 4.54 -10.11 -26.22
CA SER A 177 5.64 -9.30 -26.74
C SER A 177 6.90 -10.12 -26.98
N SER A 178 7.69 -9.73 -27.98
CA SER A 178 9.03 -10.27 -28.23
C SER A 178 10.13 -9.60 -27.42
N ALA A 179 9.79 -8.67 -26.51
CA ALA A 179 10.76 -8.01 -25.65
C ALA A 179 11.47 -9.01 -24.73
N ALA A 180 12.77 -8.82 -24.49
CA ALA A 180 13.60 -9.75 -23.70
C ALA A 180 13.04 -10.01 -22.29
N ASN A 181 12.46 -8.99 -21.65
CA ASN A 181 11.91 -9.09 -20.29
C ASN A 181 10.49 -9.66 -20.24
N PHE A 182 9.89 -10.03 -21.37
CA PHE A 182 8.50 -10.49 -21.41
C PHE A 182 8.26 -11.73 -20.54
N GLY A 183 9.17 -12.70 -20.56
CA GLY A 183 9.05 -13.89 -19.69
C GLY A 183 9.03 -13.54 -18.19
N MET A 184 9.81 -12.53 -17.79
CA MET A 184 9.82 -12.02 -16.41
C MET A 184 8.53 -11.26 -16.09
N ALA A 185 7.99 -10.47 -17.04
CA ALA A 185 6.70 -9.81 -16.87
C ALA A 185 5.57 -10.83 -16.65
N VAL A 186 5.51 -11.91 -17.43
CA VAL A 186 4.51 -12.98 -17.23
C VAL A 186 4.69 -13.66 -15.87
N LYS A 187 5.92 -13.90 -15.42
CA LYS A 187 6.19 -14.46 -14.09
C LYS A 187 5.68 -13.55 -12.97
N ALA A 188 5.99 -12.26 -13.03
CA ALA A 188 5.55 -11.25 -12.04
C ALA A 188 4.02 -11.06 -12.05
N MET A 189 3.39 -11.13 -13.23
CA MET A 189 1.94 -11.11 -13.39
C MET A 189 1.28 -12.31 -12.69
N LYS A 190 1.85 -13.51 -12.79
CA LYS A 190 1.32 -14.72 -12.13
C LYS A 190 1.41 -14.70 -10.60
N SER A 191 2.29 -13.86 -10.03
CA SER A 191 2.34 -13.64 -8.58
C SER A 191 1.32 -12.60 -8.08
N ALA A 192 0.57 -11.95 -8.97
CA ALA A 192 -0.42 -10.96 -8.56
C ALA A 192 -1.61 -11.64 -7.84
N PRO A 193 -2.18 -10.99 -6.81
CA PRO A 193 -3.33 -11.52 -6.06
C PRO A 193 -4.52 -11.87 -6.95
N ILE A 194 -4.78 -11.04 -7.95
CA ILE A 194 -5.74 -11.31 -9.01
C ILE A 194 -4.96 -11.27 -10.32
N ASN A 195 -5.05 -12.35 -11.09
CA ASN A 195 -4.45 -12.41 -12.41
C ASN A 195 -5.35 -13.16 -13.39
N GLY A 196 -5.12 -12.94 -14.68
CA GLY A 196 -5.93 -13.52 -15.72
C GLY A 196 -5.22 -13.51 -17.06
N GLU A 197 -5.64 -14.40 -17.94
CA GLU A 197 -5.14 -14.49 -19.30
C GLU A 197 -6.32 -14.64 -20.25
N CYS A 198 -6.28 -13.98 -21.40
CA CYS A 198 -7.27 -14.14 -22.46
C CYS A 198 -6.65 -13.95 -23.83
N THR A 199 -7.32 -14.46 -24.87
CA THR A 199 -6.91 -14.22 -26.25
C THR A 199 -7.83 -13.17 -26.87
N ARG A 200 -7.28 -11.98 -27.18
CA ARG A 200 -8.01 -10.87 -27.82
C ARG A 200 -7.30 -10.48 -29.12
N ALA A 201 -8.07 -10.41 -30.21
CA ALA A 201 -7.56 -10.06 -31.55
C ALA A 201 -6.33 -10.87 -31.99
N LYS A 202 -6.37 -12.21 -31.81
CA LYS A 202 -5.27 -13.16 -32.13
C LYS A 202 -3.97 -12.93 -31.36
N LYS A 203 -3.99 -12.17 -30.27
CA LYS A 203 -2.86 -12.00 -29.35
C LYS A 203 -3.24 -12.49 -27.97
N GLN A 204 -2.27 -13.07 -27.26
CA GLN A 204 -2.44 -13.35 -25.84
C GLN A 204 -2.34 -12.06 -25.04
N TRP A 205 -3.23 -11.88 -24.08
CA TRP A 205 -3.26 -10.76 -23.16
C TRP A 205 -3.25 -11.28 -21.73
N TYR A 206 -2.57 -10.53 -20.88
CA TYR A 206 -2.36 -10.85 -19.48
C TYR A 206 -2.94 -9.72 -18.63
N LEU A 207 -3.49 -10.06 -17.48
CA LEU A 207 -4.04 -9.14 -16.48
C LEU A 207 -3.38 -9.47 -15.15
N ALA A 208 -2.94 -8.45 -14.43
CA ALA A 208 -2.64 -8.55 -13.02
C ALA A 208 -3.24 -7.37 -12.28
N CYS A 209 -3.76 -7.61 -11.09
CA CYS A 209 -4.38 -6.61 -10.25
C CYS A 209 -3.94 -6.75 -8.79
N TRP A 210 -3.71 -5.59 -8.17
CA TRP A 210 -3.33 -5.45 -6.77
C TRP A 210 -4.22 -4.43 -6.05
N PRO A 211 -4.47 -4.62 -4.74
CA PRO A 211 -4.98 -3.55 -3.89
C PRO A 211 -4.05 -2.33 -3.91
N LYS A 212 -4.60 -1.10 -3.84
CA LYS A 212 -3.83 0.15 -3.87
C LYS A 212 -2.76 0.21 -2.77
N GLN A 213 -3.06 -0.32 -1.59
CA GLN A 213 -2.14 -0.40 -0.45
C GLN A 213 -0.94 -1.33 -0.68
N ASN A 214 -1.05 -2.26 -1.63
CA ASN A 214 -0.03 -3.26 -1.99
C ASN A 214 0.65 -2.96 -3.33
N ILE A 215 0.57 -1.72 -3.81
CA ILE A 215 1.11 -1.34 -5.13
C ILE A 215 2.62 -1.56 -5.29
N ALA A 216 3.36 -1.63 -4.18
CA ALA A 216 4.78 -1.99 -4.18
C ALA A 216 5.03 -3.39 -4.77
N ASP A 217 4.08 -4.32 -4.62
CA ASP A 217 4.17 -5.68 -5.14
C ASP A 217 4.10 -5.71 -6.68
N ALA A 218 3.59 -4.65 -7.30
CA ALA A 218 3.52 -4.50 -8.76
C ALA A 218 4.82 -3.97 -9.38
N PHE A 219 5.80 -3.50 -8.60
CA PHE A 219 7.00 -2.82 -9.13
C PHE A 219 7.80 -3.70 -10.09
N GLU A 220 7.97 -4.99 -9.77
CA GLU A 220 8.67 -5.92 -10.66
C GLU A 220 7.97 -6.04 -12.02
N LEU A 221 6.64 -6.13 -12.04
CA LEU A 221 5.91 -6.17 -13.30
C LEU A 221 6.09 -4.85 -14.07
N ILE A 222 5.95 -3.71 -13.40
CA ILE A 222 6.04 -2.38 -14.01
C ILE A 222 7.42 -2.17 -14.66
N ASP A 223 8.49 -2.56 -13.99
CA ASP A 223 9.86 -2.47 -14.51
C ASP A 223 10.07 -3.40 -15.72
N ASN A 224 9.55 -4.63 -15.66
CA ASN A 224 9.65 -5.58 -16.76
C ASN A 224 8.81 -5.16 -17.98
N LEU A 225 7.77 -4.36 -17.80
CA LEU A 225 6.93 -3.81 -18.88
C LEU A 225 7.49 -2.53 -19.52
N LYS A 226 8.63 -2.01 -19.01
CA LYS A 226 9.26 -0.80 -19.55
C LYS A 226 9.57 -0.96 -21.04
N GLY A 227 9.08 0.00 -21.83
CA GLY A 227 9.26 0.00 -23.30
C GLY A 227 8.27 -0.86 -24.10
N MET A 228 7.44 -1.68 -23.45
CA MET A 228 6.42 -2.49 -24.15
C MET A 228 5.20 -1.65 -24.53
N ARG A 229 4.88 -1.50 -25.81
CA ARG A 229 3.84 -0.55 -26.28
C ARG A 229 2.40 -0.98 -25.98
N ASN A 230 2.11 -2.27 -26.03
CA ASN A 230 0.75 -2.79 -25.86
C ASN A 230 0.49 -3.12 -24.40
N ARG A 231 0.34 -2.07 -23.59
CA ARG A 231 0.01 -2.18 -22.17
C ARG A 231 -0.95 -1.06 -21.77
N LYS A 232 -1.79 -1.34 -20.78
CA LYS A 232 -2.69 -0.36 -20.19
C LYS A 232 -2.70 -0.51 -18.68
N VAL A 233 -3.12 0.56 -18.01
CA VAL A 233 -3.33 0.57 -16.56
C VAL A 233 -4.73 1.09 -16.27
N TYR A 234 -5.35 0.49 -15.28
CA TYR A 234 -6.64 0.87 -14.75
C TYR A 234 -6.51 1.16 -13.26
N LEU A 235 -7.17 2.23 -12.81
CA LEU A 235 -7.30 2.57 -11.42
C LEU A 235 -8.78 2.54 -11.07
N ASP A 236 -9.17 1.64 -10.17
CA ASP A 236 -10.57 1.44 -9.76
C ASP A 236 -11.52 1.26 -10.98
N GLY A 237 -11.10 0.42 -11.93
CA GLY A 237 -11.86 0.09 -13.14
C GLY A 237 -11.73 1.09 -14.30
N GLU A 238 -11.19 2.28 -14.07
CA GLU A 238 -11.07 3.32 -15.09
C GLU A 238 -9.68 3.32 -15.75
N GLU A 239 -9.62 3.33 -17.08
CA GLU A 239 -8.36 3.40 -17.83
C GLU A 239 -7.66 4.74 -17.55
N ARG A 240 -6.36 4.68 -17.22
CA ARG A 240 -5.53 5.85 -16.92
C ARG A 240 -4.28 5.86 -17.78
N GLN A 241 -3.64 7.03 -17.90
CA GLN A 241 -2.32 7.10 -18.51
C GLN A 241 -1.30 6.40 -17.63
N TRP A 242 -0.34 5.72 -18.25
CA TRP A 242 0.67 4.93 -17.54
C TRP A 242 1.42 5.76 -16.49
N ASN A 243 1.85 6.97 -16.87
CA ASN A 243 2.64 7.83 -15.99
C ASN A 243 1.78 8.49 -14.90
N ASP A 244 0.48 8.69 -15.12
CA ASP A 244 -0.42 9.21 -14.07
C ASP A 244 -0.54 8.24 -12.90
N VAL A 245 -0.23 6.96 -13.11
CA VAL A 245 -0.28 5.91 -12.08
C VAL A 245 1.12 5.52 -11.61
N PHE A 246 2.14 5.49 -12.49
CA PHE A 246 3.42 4.86 -12.19
C PHE A 246 4.67 5.76 -12.30
N ASP A 247 4.51 7.07 -12.49
CA ASP A 247 5.66 8.00 -12.59
C ASP A 247 6.56 8.00 -11.33
N PHE A 248 6.03 7.58 -10.17
CA PHE A 248 6.82 7.43 -8.95
C PHE A 248 7.68 6.17 -8.88
N VAL A 249 7.42 5.13 -9.68
CA VAL A 249 8.01 3.79 -9.48
C VAL A 249 9.53 3.82 -9.62
N TYR A 250 10.05 4.51 -10.64
CA TYR A 250 11.49 4.71 -10.79
C TYR A 250 12.11 5.41 -9.58
N CYS A 251 11.44 6.45 -9.07
CA CYS A 251 11.89 7.20 -7.90
C CYS A 251 11.88 6.32 -6.62
N ALA A 252 10.86 5.50 -6.42
CA ALA A 252 10.75 4.58 -5.30
C ALA A 252 11.83 3.48 -5.35
N ASN A 253 12.15 2.95 -6.53
CA ASN A 253 13.24 2.00 -6.71
C ASN A 253 14.61 2.65 -6.46
N ALA A 254 14.84 3.87 -6.95
CA ALA A 254 16.06 4.63 -6.68
C ALA A 254 16.23 4.89 -5.17
N ARG A 255 15.13 5.20 -4.45
CA ARG A 255 15.13 5.32 -2.98
C ARG A 255 15.62 4.04 -2.30
N LYS A 256 15.17 2.86 -2.76
CA LYS A 256 15.58 1.56 -2.20
C LYS A 256 17.08 1.29 -2.40
N ALA A 257 17.66 1.79 -3.48
CA ALA A 257 19.07 1.65 -3.80
C ALA A 257 19.95 2.77 -3.19
N ALA A 258 19.35 3.83 -2.64
CA ALA A 258 20.08 4.96 -2.08
C ALA A 258 20.81 4.58 -0.78
N TYR A 259 21.95 5.23 -0.52
CA TYR A 259 22.72 5.03 0.70
C TYR A 259 21.92 5.36 1.97
N ARG A 260 21.04 6.37 1.90
CA ARG A 260 20.15 6.78 3.00
C ARG A 260 18.71 6.93 2.52
N PRO A 261 17.93 5.82 2.43
CA PRO A 261 16.57 5.84 1.91
C PRO A 261 15.61 6.78 2.66
N ASN A 262 15.85 6.98 3.97
CA ASN A 262 15.02 7.85 4.82
C ASN A 262 15.22 9.34 4.50
N GLU A 263 16.40 9.73 4.02
CA GLU A 263 16.73 11.11 3.65
C GLU A 263 16.37 11.42 2.19
N TYR A 264 16.35 10.38 1.33
CA TYR A 264 16.16 10.50 -0.11
C TYR A 264 14.91 11.28 -0.52
N CYS A 265 13.77 11.05 0.14
CA CYS A 265 12.53 11.76 -0.18
C CYS A 265 12.62 13.27 0.11
N PHE A 266 13.50 13.68 1.03
CA PHE A 266 13.72 15.07 1.44
C PHE A 266 14.80 15.77 0.62
N GLY A 267 15.38 15.11 -0.40
CA GLY A 267 16.35 15.71 -1.33
C GLY A 267 17.70 16.07 -0.70
N ILE A 268 17.98 15.55 0.50
CA ILE A 268 19.20 15.81 1.26
C ILE A 268 20.47 15.35 0.50
N ASP A 269 20.37 14.22 -0.21
CA ASP A 269 21.45 13.66 -1.02
C ASP A 269 21.91 14.60 -2.15
N GLU A 270 21.00 15.43 -2.65
CA GLU A 270 21.26 16.42 -3.70
C GLU A 270 21.48 17.85 -3.14
N LYS A 271 21.57 18.00 -1.82
CA LYS A 271 21.61 19.31 -1.13
C LYS A 271 20.42 20.21 -1.49
N ARG A 272 19.25 19.60 -1.70
CA ARG A 272 17.99 20.28 -2.05
C ARG A 272 16.93 19.86 -1.06
N LEU A 273 17.02 20.41 0.16
CA LEU A 273 16.03 20.18 1.19
C LEU A 273 14.64 20.48 0.63
N ASN A 274 13.73 19.52 0.70
CA ASN A 274 12.29 19.76 0.56
C ASN A 274 11.61 19.27 1.84
N ILE A 275 10.76 20.08 2.44
CA ILE A 275 10.10 19.75 3.71
C ILE A 275 8.84 18.90 3.53
N TRP A 276 8.40 18.70 2.29
CA TRP A 276 7.14 18.02 1.96
C TRP A 276 7.24 16.50 2.00
N GLY A 277 8.44 15.94 2.18
CA GLY A 277 8.65 14.49 2.22
C GLY A 277 8.50 13.81 0.86
N CYS A 278 8.66 14.55 -0.24
CA CYS A 278 8.72 14.00 -1.59
C CYS A 278 9.47 14.94 -2.54
N ARG A 279 10.57 14.45 -3.12
CA ARG A 279 11.38 15.21 -4.09
C ARG A 279 10.63 15.58 -5.38
N LYS A 280 9.55 14.86 -5.71
CA LYS A 280 8.69 15.19 -6.86
C LYS A 280 7.68 16.30 -6.54
N ALA A 281 7.65 16.84 -5.32
CA ALA A 281 6.81 17.99 -4.98
C ALA A 281 7.19 19.25 -5.77
N GLY A 282 8.45 19.37 -6.22
CA GLY A 282 8.90 20.54 -6.99
C GLY A 282 8.88 21.85 -6.20
N MET A 283 8.82 21.77 -4.87
CA MET A 283 8.65 22.91 -3.96
C MET A 283 9.76 22.91 -2.91
N ASP A 284 11.00 22.97 -3.38
CA ASP A 284 12.20 22.92 -2.54
C ASP A 284 12.25 24.08 -1.54
N TRP A 285 12.97 23.87 -0.43
CA TRP A 285 13.21 24.86 0.63
C TRP A 285 14.47 25.67 0.32
N ASN A 286 14.40 26.52 -0.70
CA ASN A 286 15.46 27.46 -1.08
C ASN A 286 14.87 28.82 -1.49
N GLU A 287 15.69 29.87 -1.46
CA GLU A 287 15.24 31.26 -1.72
C GLU A 287 14.65 31.50 -3.12
N TRP A 288 14.96 30.63 -4.09
CA TRP A 288 14.53 30.75 -5.48
C TRP A 288 13.15 30.14 -5.74
N SER A 289 12.65 29.32 -4.80
CA SER A 289 11.38 28.62 -4.98
C SER A 289 10.21 29.59 -5.15
N ASN A 290 9.42 29.35 -6.19
CA ASN A 290 8.29 30.22 -6.56
C ASN A 290 7.20 30.27 -5.51
N TRP A 291 6.99 29.15 -4.80
CA TRP A 291 5.90 29.02 -3.83
C TRP A 291 6.04 29.93 -2.60
N PHE A 292 7.22 30.46 -2.30
CA PHE A 292 7.35 31.47 -1.25
C PHE A 292 6.74 32.85 -1.64
N GLY A 293 6.32 33.02 -2.89
CA GLY A 293 5.47 34.13 -3.34
C GLY A 293 3.98 33.80 -3.34
N TYR A 294 3.56 32.64 -2.84
CA TYR A 294 2.15 32.27 -2.76
C TYR A 294 1.53 32.89 -1.52
N GLY A 295 1.07 34.12 -1.66
CA GLY A 295 0.52 34.91 -0.57
C GLY A 295 0.41 36.38 -0.95
N GLU A 296 0.21 37.21 0.06
CA GLU A 296 0.05 38.65 -0.13
C GLU A 296 0.70 39.46 0.99
N TYR A 297 1.18 40.64 0.62
CA TYR A 297 1.66 41.62 1.58
C TYR A 297 0.51 42.43 2.17
N SER A 298 0.57 42.65 3.47
CA SER A 298 -0.29 43.56 4.21
C SER A 298 0.55 44.49 5.08
N LYS A 299 0.02 45.68 5.38
CA LYS A 299 0.63 46.63 6.31
C LYS A 299 -0.14 46.59 7.61
N THR A 300 0.55 46.23 8.69
CA THR A 300 -0.02 46.10 10.04
C THR A 300 0.71 47.01 11.04
N GLY A 301 0.15 47.15 12.24
CA GLY A 301 0.71 47.97 13.31
C GLY A 301 0.36 49.47 13.26
N MET A 302 0.83 50.23 14.25
CA MET A 302 0.55 51.66 14.37
C MET A 302 1.10 52.41 13.13
N LEU A 303 0.19 53.07 12.38
CA LEU A 303 0.47 53.76 11.11
C LEU A 303 0.94 52.86 9.95
N GLY A 304 0.73 51.53 10.01
CA GLY A 304 1.06 50.62 8.89
C GLY A 304 2.56 50.51 8.61
N ARG A 305 3.40 50.66 9.65
CA ARG A 305 4.87 50.60 9.55
C ARG A 305 5.42 49.18 9.47
N THR A 306 4.65 48.17 9.87
CA THR A 306 5.09 46.78 9.80
C THR A 306 4.55 46.15 8.53
N VAL A 307 5.43 45.61 7.71
CA VAL A 307 5.05 44.80 6.56
C VAL A 307 4.96 43.35 7.01
N THR A 308 3.83 42.71 6.72
CA THR A 308 3.57 41.30 6.99
C THR A 308 3.23 40.60 5.68
N PHE A 309 3.68 39.36 5.53
CA PHE A 309 3.32 38.50 4.41
C PHE A 309 2.45 37.36 4.92
N SER A 310 1.26 37.22 4.34
CA SER A 310 0.32 36.13 4.66
C SER A 310 0.44 35.04 3.61
N PHE A 311 0.72 33.80 4.02
CA PHE A 311 0.81 32.68 3.10
C PHE A 311 -0.57 32.24 2.62
N ASP A 312 -0.73 32.04 1.31
CA ASP A 312 -1.89 31.38 0.74
C ASP A 312 -1.71 29.86 0.81
N LYS A 313 -2.00 29.30 1.98
CA LYS A 313 -1.90 27.86 2.24
C LYS A 313 -2.80 27.02 1.33
N SER A 314 -3.93 27.58 0.88
CA SER A 314 -4.83 26.89 -0.06
C SER A 314 -4.18 26.72 -1.43
N ARG A 315 -3.52 27.76 -1.94
CA ARG A 315 -2.74 27.69 -3.18
C ARG A 315 -1.54 26.76 -3.05
N ILE A 316 -0.82 26.81 -1.93
CA ILE A 316 0.30 25.89 -1.65
C ILE A 316 -0.18 24.43 -1.68
N ARG A 317 -1.30 24.13 -1.00
CA ARG A 317 -1.92 22.79 -1.04
C ARG A 317 -2.25 22.36 -2.46
N HIS A 318 -2.92 23.21 -3.22
CA HIS A 318 -3.32 22.90 -4.60
C HIS A 318 -2.13 22.60 -5.52
N GLU A 319 -1.04 23.37 -5.39
CA GLU A 319 0.22 23.11 -6.11
C GLU A 319 0.81 21.74 -5.72
N LEU A 320 0.85 21.42 -4.42
CA LEU A 320 1.34 20.13 -3.94
C LEU A 320 0.49 18.96 -4.47
N GLU A 321 -0.83 19.07 -4.41
CA GLU A 321 -1.77 18.07 -4.96
C GLU A 321 -1.54 17.85 -6.45
N THR A 322 -1.33 18.93 -7.20
CA THR A 322 -1.07 18.89 -8.64
C THR A 322 0.26 18.21 -8.93
N ASN A 323 1.34 18.64 -8.29
CA ASN A 323 2.69 18.11 -8.51
C ASN A 323 2.82 16.65 -8.06
N LEU A 324 2.08 16.25 -7.03
CA LEU A 324 2.14 14.91 -6.45
C LEU A 324 1.04 13.97 -6.96
N TYR A 325 0.17 14.42 -7.87
CA TYR A 325 -0.92 13.60 -8.40
C TYR A 325 -0.41 12.26 -8.95
N SER A 326 0.64 12.28 -9.78
CA SER A 326 1.24 11.07 -10.36
C SER A 326 1.95 10.17 -9.33
N CYS A 327 2.18 10.69 -8.13
CA CYS A 327 2.86 10.02 -7.02
C CYS A 327 1.90 9.55 -5.93
N ARG A 328 0.58 9.73 -6.09
CA ARG A 328 -0.41 9.48 -5.03
C ARG A 328 -0.50 8.04 -4.53
N LEU A 329 0.03 7.08 -5.31
CA LEU A 329 0.12 5.68 -4.92
C LEU A 329 1.53 5.29 -4.43
N CYS A 330 2.46 6.24 -4.29
CA CYS A 330 3.79 5.93 -3.78
C CYS A 330 3.70 5.46 -2.32
N PRO A 331 4.25 4.28 -1.96
CA PRO A 331 4.18 3.75 -0.59
C PRO A 331 5.00 4.57 0.42
N HIS A 332 5.80 5.53 -0.05
CA HIS A 332 6.62 6.41 0.77
C HIS A 332 6.07 7.84 0.85
N LEU A 333 5.03 8.17 0.07
CA LEU A 333 4.39 9.48 0.14
C LEU A 333 3.45 9.51 1.35
N ARG A 334 3.59 10.55 2.18
CA ARG A 334 2.84 10.71 3.43
C ARG A 334 2.01 11.99 3.36
N PHE A 335 0.75 11.86 2.94
CA PHE A 335 -0.18 12.99 2.84
C PHE A 335 -0.42 13.65 4.20
N ASP A 336 -0.46 12.86 5.27
CA ASP A 336 -0.57 13.36 6.64
C ASP A 336 0.64 14.22 7.06
N LEU A 337 1.85 13.86 6.61
CA LEU A 337 3.04 14.69 6.81
C LEU A 337 2.95 16.01 6.03
N ILE A 338 2.50 15.96 4.77
CA ILE A 338 2.34 17.16 3.93
C ILE A 338 1.37 18.15 4.60
N GLU A 339 0.22 17.67 5.05
CA GLU A 339 -0.76 18.51 5.75
C GLU A 339 -0.19 19.04 7.08
N ALA A 340 0.48 18.20 7.87
CA ALA A 340 1.11 18.67 9.10
C ALA A 340 2.16 19.76 8.84
N VAL A 341 2.97 19.63 7.78
CA VAL A 341 3.94 20.65 7.39
C VAL A 341 3.24 21.95 6.98
N LEU A 342 2.15 21.87 6.21
CA LEU A 342 1.37 23.03 5.78
C LEU A 342 0.69 23.74 6.97
N GLU A 343 0.21 22.99 7.95
CA GLU A 343 -0.35 23.53 9.19
C GLU A 343 0.73 24.20 10.05
N GLU A 344 1.92 23.61 10.14
CA GLU A 344 3.07 24.14 10.89
C GLU A 344 3.79 25.32 10.21
N LEU A 345 3.54 25.54 8.92
CA LEU A 345 3.94 26.75 8.21
C LEU A 345 3.23 27.95 8.88
N PRO A 346 3.91 29.09 9.14
CA PRO A 346 3.25 30.25 9.72
C PRO A 346 2.14 30.77 8.79
N GLU A 347 1.02 31.22 9.37
CA GLU A 347 -0.02 31.93 8.61
C GLU A 347 0.50 33.27 8.07
N GLN A 348 1.27 33.97 8.91
CA GLN A 348 1.84 35.27 8.59
C GLN A 348 3.27 35.37 9.12
N VAL A 349 4.11 36.08 8.39
CA VAL A 349 5.49 36.38 8.78
C VAL A 349 5.81 37.85 8.59
N ALA A 350 6.72 38.36 9.41
CA ALA A 350 7.27 39.70 9.26
C ALA A 350 8.70 39.59 8.67
N PRO A 351 8.89 39.84 7.37
CA PRO A 351 10.21 39.77 6.76
C PRO A 351 11.14 40.87 7.28
N SER A 352 12.38 40.50 7.60
CA SER A 352 13.43 41.43 8.00
C SER A 352 14.83 40.86 7.74
N GLN A 353 15.83 41.74 7.64
CA GLN A 353 17.22 41.34 7.35
C GLN A 353 17.79 40.33 8.37
N ASN A 354 17.43 40.47 9.65
CA ASN A 354 17.93 39.65 10.76
C ASN A 354 16.90 38.64 11.29
N GLY A 355 15.74 38.51 10.64
CA GLY A 355 14.70 37.57 11.03
C GLY A 355 14.81 36.22 10.33
N ASP A 356 13.95 35.28 10.71
CA ASP A 356 13.84 33.95 10.08
C ASP A 356 13.30 34.02 8.64
N TRP A 357 12.63 35.12 8.30
CA TRP A 357 12.06 35.37 6.98
C TRP A 357 12.61 36.68 6.43
N ARG A 358 13.01 36.67 5.16
CA ARG A 358 13.51 37.82 4.41
C ARG A 358 12.61 38.12 3.24
N TYR A 359 12.74 39.32 2.67
CA TYR A 359 12.11 39.62 1.38
C TYR A 359 12.73 38.76 0.28
N LYS A 360 11.91 38.08 -0.51
CA LYS A 360 12.35 37.43 -1.75
C LYS A 360 12.66 38.52 -2.76
N ARG A 361 13.88 38.54 -3.28
CA ARG A 361 14.31 39.56 -4.25
C ARG A 361 13.82 39.21 -5.66
N ASP A 362 13.15 40.16 -6.28
CA ASP A 362 12.80 40.11 -7.70
C ASP A 362 13.56 41.18 -8.49
N TYR A 363 13.91 40.84 -9.74
CA TYR A 363 14.63 41.73 -10.65
C TYR A 363 13.73 42.66 -11.45
N SER A 364 12.41 42.46 -11.39
CA SER A 364 11.40 43.25 -12.08
C SER A 364 10.14 43.35 -11.24
N GLU A 365 9.38 44.43 -11.42
CA GLU A 365 8.07 44.59 -10.81
C GLU A 365 7.08 43.55 -11.37
N THR A 366 6.44 42.81 -10.47
CA THR A 366 5.38 41.84 -10.80
C THR A 366 4.10 42.20 -10.04
N PRO A 367 2.91 41.75 -10.51
CA PRO A 367 1.67 41.98 -9.80
C PRO A 367 1.76 41.53 -8.33
N GLY A 368 1.37 42.39 -7.39
CA GLY A 368 1.44 42.13 -5.95
C GLY A 368 2.81 42.37 -5.30
N ALA A 369 3.85 42.70 -6.08
CA ALA A 369 5.15 43.05 -5.52
C ALA A 369 5.14 44.40 -4.80
N ILE A 370 5.97 44.52 -3.77
CA ILE A 370 6.23 45.78 -3.06
C ILE A 370 7.65 46.26 -3.34
N SER A 371 7.87 47.57 -3.25
CA SER A 371 9.22 48.15 -3.26
C SER A 371 9.83 48.03 -1.86
N VAL A 372 11.03 47.45 -1.79
CA VAL A 372 11.80 47.22 -0.57
C VAL A 372 13.07 48.08 -0.62
N LYS A 373 13.36 48.78 0.48
CA LYS A 373 14.60 49.55 0.67
C LYS A 373 15.31 49.03 1.91
N GLU A 374 16.45 48.37 1.74
CA GLU A 374 17.26 47.84 2.84
C GLU A 374 18.59 48.60 2.94
N THR A 375 18.92 49.08 4.13
CA THR A 375 20.22 49.73 4.39
C THR A 375 21.12 48.81 5.19
N THR A 376 22.20 48.34 4.57
CA THR A 376 23.21 47.51 5.22
C THR A 376 24.40 48.38 5.65
N ARG A 377 24.89 48.19 6.88
CA ARG A 377 26.08 48.89 7.39
C ARG A 377 27.23 47.90 7.55
N SER A 378 28.32 48.10 6.82
CA SER A 378 29.52 47.26 6.91
C SER A 378 30.77 48.11 6.78
N GLY A 379 31.76 47.89 7.66
CA GLY A 379 33.06 48.58 7.62
C GLY A 379 32.98 50.11 7.76
N GLY A 380 31.96 50.66 8.44
CA GLY A 380 31.76 52.11 8.60
C GLY A 380 31.05 52.80 7.42
N MET A 381 30.68 52.05 6.37
CA MET A 381 29.90 52.56 5.22
C MET A 381 28.47 51.99 5.25
N SER A 382 27.50 52.80 4.81
CA SER A 382 26.10 52.38 4.62
C SER A 382 25.77 52.24 3.14
N PHE A 383 25.26 51.07 2.75
CA PHE A 383 24.78 50.78 1.42
C PHE A 383 23.26 50.64 1.48
N THR A 384 22.54 51.42 0.68
CA THR A 384 21.09 51.27 0.51
C THR A 384 20.83 50.56 -0.80
N ASP A 385 20.08 49.48 -0.71
CA ASP A 385 19.68 48.66 -1.84
C ASP A 385 18.16 48.76 -2.02
N GLU A 386 17.72 48.97 -3.26
CA GLU A 386 16.31 49.12 -3.62
C GLU A 386 15.93 48.06 -4.65
N TYR A 387 14.95 47.23 -4.32
CA TYR A 387 14.49 46.13 -5.17
C TYR A 387 13.00 45.85 -4.96
N TYR A 388 12.42 45.01 -5.81
CA TYR A 388 11.03 44.57 -5.68
C TYR A 388 10.96 43.22 -4.98
N SER A 389 9.86 42.97 -4.28
CA SER A 389 9.60 41.70 -3.63
C SER A 389 8.15 41.26 -3.78
N SER A 390 7.94 40.09 -4.35
CA SER A 390 6.66 39.41 -4.56
C SER A 390 6.36 38.36 -3.49
N GLY A 391 7.26 38.13 -2.54
CA GLY A 391 7.12 37.12 -1.52
C GLY A 391 8.24 37.12 -0.50
N VAL A 392 8.27 36.11 0.34
CA VAL A 392 9.29 35.95 1.37
C VAL A 392 10.29 34.86 1.00
N SER A 393 11.37 34.74 1.76
CA SER A 393 12.30 33.61 1.66
C SER A 393 12.79 33.25 3.05
N PRO A 394 13.07 31.96 3.33
CA PRO A 394 13.62 31.57 4.61
C PRO A 394 15.06 32.07 4.72
N ALA A 395 15.45 32.55 5.90
CA ALA A 395 16.82 33.04 6.15
C ALA A 395 17.86 31.91 6.18
N SER A 396 17.43 30.67 6.41
CA SER A 396 18.27 29.47 6.37
C SER A 396 17.42 28.19 6.27
N VAL A 397 18.08 27.06 6.02
CA VAL A 397 17.46 25.72 6.08
C VAL A 397 16.87 25.38 7.46
N TYR A 398 17.39 25.97 8.54
CA TYR A 398 16.95 25.69 9.92
C TYR A 398 15.50 26.10 10.19
N VAL A 399 14.98 27.10 9.47
CA VAL A 399 13.57 27.49 9.55
C VAL A 399 12.67 26.33 9.09
N GLY A 400 13.04 25.70 7.96
CA GLY A 400 12.34 24.54 7.41
C GLY A 400 12.48 23.31 8.31
N LEU A 401 13.67 23.05 8.84
CA LEU A 401 13.90 21.95 9.77
C LEU A 401 13.10 22.12 11.08
N ALA A 402 12.92 23.35 11.56
CA ALA A 402 12.08 23.60 12.74
C ALA A 402 10.59 23.31 12.48
N ILE A 403 10.08 23.67 11.30
CA ILE A 403 8.71 23.31 10.86
C ILE A 403 8.59 21.78 10.76
N LEU A 404 9.54 21.15 10.08
CA LEU A 404 9.54 19.70 9.87
C LEU A 404 9.63 18.93 11.19
N LYS A 405 10.38 19.43 12.18
CA LYS A 405 10.46 18.83 13.51
C LYS A 405 9.11 18.79 14.21
N ARG A 406 8.31 19.86 14.13
CA ARG A 406 6.96 19.90 14.71
C ARG A 406 6.01 18.98 13.96
N ALA A 407 6.06 18.99 12.63
CA ALA A 407 5.27 18.08 11.79
C ALA A 407 5.59 16.60 12.06
N PHE A 408 6.88 16.25 12.20
CA PHE A 408 7.31 14.89 12.55
C PHE A 408 6.79 14.45 13.92
N GLN A 409 6.78 15.33 14.91
CA GLN A 409 6.22 15.04 16.23
C GLN A 409 4.72 14.77 16.14
N ARG A 410 3.97 15.59 15.39
CA ARG A 410 2.54 15.43 15.18
C ARG A 410 2.18 14.13 14.46
N CYS A 411 2.92 13.78 13.41
CA CYS A 411 2.71 12.57 12.62
C CYS A 411 3.36 11.32 13.24
N GLN A 412 3.96 11.43 14.44
CA GLN A 412 4.64 10.34 15.14
C GLN A 412 5.67 9.63 14.25
N VAL A 413 6.42 10.40 13.46
CA VAL A 413 7.46 9.85 12.57
C VAL A 413 8.54 9.17 13.41
N PRO A 414 8.97 7.94 13.06
CA PRO A 414 9.99 7.22 13.82
C PRO A 414 11.25 8.05 14.05
N LYS A 415 11.85 7.94 15.24
CA LYS A 415 13.06 8.69 15.62
C LYS A 415 14.22 8.46 14.66
N GLU A 416 14.37 7.25 14.16
CA GLU A 416 15.40 6.86 13.19
C GLU A 416 15.30 7.64 11.87
N VAL A 417 14.08 7.96 11.44
CA VAL A 417 13.82 8.74 10.22
C VAL A 417 13.95 10.23 10.50
N SER A 418 13.35 10.68 11.60
CA SER A 418 13.32 12.12 11.92
C SER A 418 14.69 12.66 12.29
N THR A 419 15.52 11.91 13.03
CA THR A 419 16.86 12.38 13.44
C THR A 419 17.76 12.63 12.25
N THR A 420 17.83 11.70 11.30
CA THR A 420 18.72 11.81 10.13
C THR A 420 18.37 13.00 9.25
N VAL A 421 17.08 13.28 9.07
CA VAL A 421 16.61 14.41 8.27
C VAL A 421 16.84 15.75 9.00
N LEU A 422 16.59 15.78 10.32
CA LEU A 422 16.73 17.01 11.12
C LEU A 422 18.19 17.41 11.40
N GLU A 423 19.15 16.51 11.19
CA GLU A 423 20.58 16.77 11.27
C GLU A 423 21.18 17.40 10.00
N TYR A 424 20.35 17.63 8.97
CA TYR A 424 20.78 18.26 7.73
C TYR A 424 21.46 19.61 7.96
N LYS A 425 22.55 19.84 7.23
CA LYS A 425 23.33 21.09 7.21
C LYS A 425 23.63 21.45 5.76
N GLU A 426 23.57 22.75 5.49
CA GLU A 426 23.78 23.34 4.16
C GLU A 426 25.23 23.23 3.66
#